data_AF-I3W1R0-F1
#
_entry.id   AF-I3W1R0-F1
#
_cell.length_a   1.000
_cell.length_b   1.000
_cell.length_c   1.000
_cell.angle_alpha   90.00
_cell.angle_beta   90.00
_cell.angle_gamma   90.00
#
_symmetry.space_group_name_H-M   'P 1'
#
loop_
_entity.id
_entity.type
_entity.pdbx_description
1 polymer ?
#
loop_
_entity_poly.entity_id
_entity_poly.type
_entity_poly.pdbx_seq_one_letter_code
_entity_poly.pdbx_strand_id
1 'polypeptide(L)'
;MGWFTEGSEHEGYVVCVFADGMYGSGGRWMEINLIAPDGRPVGREEDPSREAWRPPSQVVGWRVACSCVPFREHVILDPLWTRVWDPADEDVAAGRIYAGPPPSADAADISDREDLEPAFLDVWHRHIAPELSLHTIGTLSRSLKDLEAQLDDAVASARAAGVSWDKIGRAFGISRQGAQKRWETVSAAAAGRSEDN
;
A
#
# COMPACT_ATOMS: atom_id res chain seq x y z
N MET A 1 8.27 1.98 -13.53
CA MET A 1 7.19 1.08 -13.04
C MET A 1 6.70 1.51 -11.67
N GLY A 2 5.43 1.25 -11.34
CA GLY A 2 4.82 1.55 -10.03
C GLY A 2 4.44 0.29 -9.26
N TRP A 3 4.39 0.38 -7.93
CA TRP A 3 4.08 -0.70 -6.99
C TRP A 3 2.76 -0.44 -6.27
N PHE A 4 1.98 -1.51 -6.09
CA PHE A 4 0.68 -1.49 -5.41
C PHE A 4 0.59 -2.62 -4.39
N THR A 5 -0.21 -2.42 -3.34
CA THR A 5 -0.54 -3.48 -2.37
C THR A 5 -2.06 -3.62 -2.28
N GLU A 6 -2.55 -4.85 -2.23
CA GLU A 6 -3.98 -5.12 -2.10
C GLU A 6 -4.54 -4.49 -0.82
N GLY A 7 -5.70 -3.83 -0.93
CA GLY A 7 -6.34 -3.13 0.19
C GLY A 7 -5.70 -1.79 0.56
N SER A 8 -4.74 -1.32 -0.24
CA SER A 8 -4.05 -0.04 -0.06
C SER A 8 -4.40 0.95 -1.17
N GLU A 9 -4.59 2.23 -0.81
CA GLU A 9 -4.67 3.34 -1.77
C GLU A 9 -3.28 3.92 -2.11
N HIS A 10 -2.21 3.29 -1.61
CA HIS A 10 -0.85 3.72 -1.85
C HIS A 10 -0.29 3.15 -3.15
N GLU A 11 0.26 4.03 -3.98
CA GLU A 11 1.09 3.69 -5.13
C GLU A 11 2.53 4.15 -4.87
N GLY A 12 3.48 3.22 -4.89
CA GLY A 12 4.91 3.52 -4.78
C GLY A 12 5.57 3.60 -6.14
N TYR A 13 6.51 4.51 -6.34
CA TYR A 13 7.27 4.62 -7.59
C TYR A 13 8.60 5.34 -7.34
N VAL A 14 9.48 5.34 -8.32
CA VAL A 14 10.74 6.08 -8.28
C VAL A 14 10.58 7.39 -9.04
N VAL A 15 11.07 8.47 -8.45
CA VAL A 15 11.20 9.77 -9.12
C VAL A 15 12.66 10.10 -9.35
N CYS A 16 12.94 10.71 -10.50
CA CYS A 16 14.19 11.41 -10.76
C CYS A 16 14.22 12.71 -9.95
N VAL A 17 15.38 13.06 -9.40
CA VAL A 17 15.62 14.28 -8.64
C VAL A 17 16.63 15.15 -9.37
N PHE A 18 16.38 16.46 -9.39
CA PHE A 18 17.22 17.48 -10.01
C PHE A 18 17.98 18.30 -8.97
N ALA A 19 19.05 18.98 -9.38
CA ALA A 19 19.94 19.74 -8.49
C ALA A 19 19.23 20.86 -7.70
N ASP A 20 18.13 21.39 -8.22
CA ASP A 20 17.32 22.43 -7.60
C ASP A 20 16.18 21.88 -6.71
N GLY A 21 16.16 20.56 -6.47
CA GLY A 21 15.16 19.90 -5.63
C GLY A 21 13.84 19.61 -6.33
N MET A 22 13.69 19.99 -7.60
CA MET A 22 12.59 19.50 -8.43
C MET A 22 12.72 18.00 -8.64
N TYR A 23 11.59 17.36 -8.94
CA TYR A 23 11.56 15.94 -9.23
C TYR A 23 10.54 15.61 -10.32
N GLY A 24 10.54 14.37 -10.79
CA GLY A 24 9.62 13.91 -11.82
C GLY A 24 9.71 12.41 -12.06
N SER A 25 8.74 11.87 -12.80
CA SER A 25 8.69 10.45 -13.13
C SER A 25 8.26 10.25 -14.57
N GLY A 26 9.18 9.75 -15.40
CA GLY A 26 8.90 9.40 -16.79
C GLY A 26 8.36 10.55 -17.66
N GLY A 27 8.16 10.23 -18.93
CA GLY A 27 7.55 11.10 -19.94
C GLY A 27 7.74 10.58 -21.35
N ARG A 28 7.18 11.29 -22.33
CA ARG A 28 7.31 10.90 -23.74
C ARG A 28 8.72 11.28 -24.24
N TRP A 29 9.35 10.41 -25.04
CA TRP A 29 10.59 10.72 -25.76
C TRP A 29 11.80 11.12 -24.90
N MET A 30 11.98 10.50 -23.72
CA MET A 30 13.13 10.77 -22.82
C MET A 30 13.06 12.16 -22.17
N GLU A 31 11.88 12.76 -22.03
CA GLU A 31 11.66 13.97 -21.26
C GLU A 31 11.07 13.56 -19.89
N ILE A 32 11.58 14.13 -18.78
CA ILE A 32 11.06 13.90 -17.42
C ILE A 32 10.24 15.11 -16.99
N ASN A 33 8.97 14.92 -16.64
CA ASN A 33 8.09 16.04 -16.24
C ASN A 33 8.63 16.71 -14.98
N LEU A 34 8.39 18.01 -14.83
CA LEU A 34 8.83 18.74 -13.64
C LEU A 34 7.71 18.92 -12.64
N ILE A 35 7.99 18.49 -11.41
CA ILE A 35 7.18 18.70 -10.23
C ILE A 35 8.03 19.50 -9.24
N ALA A 36 7.44 20.57 -8.72
CA ALA A 36 8.06 21.40 -7.70
C ALA A 36 8.11 20.66 -6.35
N PRO A 37 8.98 21.06 -5.41
CA PRO A 37 9.07 20.44 -4.08
C PRO A 37 7.75 20.40 -3.31
N ASP A 38 6.80 21.29 -3.62
CA ASP A 38 5.47 21.34 -3.02
C ASP A 38 4.44 20.39 -3.67
N GLY A 39 4.87 19.60 -4.67
CA GLY A 39 4.03 18.61 -5.36
C GLY A 39 3.30 19.15 -6.58
N ARG A 40 3.50 20.41 -6.98
CA ARG A 40 2.78 20.99 -8.12
C ARG A 40 3.51 20.76 -9.45
N PRO A 41 2.80 20.41 -10.52
CA PRO A 41 3.37 20.42 -11.86
C PRO A 41 3.90 21.80 -12.23
N VAL A 42 5.06 21.84 -12.87
CA VAL A 42 5.68 23.06 -13.38
C VAL A 42 5.36 23.21 -14.86
N GLY A 43 4.84 24.38 -15.26
CA GLY A 43 4.60 24.71 -16.66
C GLY A 43 5.85 25.21 -17.38
N ARG A 44 5.89 25.13 -18.71
CA ARG A 44 6.96 25.71 -19.54
C ARG A 44 6.94 27.23 -19.42
N GLU A 45 8.12 27.85 -19.52
CA GLU A 45 8.23 29.32 -19.48
C GLU A 45 7.47 29.99 -20.64
N GLU A 46 7.59 29.44 -21.85
CA GLU A 46 6.94 29.95 -23.06
C GLU A 46 5.43 29.68 -23.09
N ASP A 47 4.98 28.61 -22.44
CA ASP A 47 3.58 28.20 -22.37
C ASP A 47 3.30 27.47 -21.05
N PRO A 48 2.88 28.19 -20.00
CA PRO A 48 2.63 27.62 -18.69
C PRO A 48 1.50 26.59 -18.66
N SER A 49 0.67 26.51 -19.71
CA SER A 49 -0.39 25.49 -19.83
C SER A 49 0.17 24.10 -20.21
N ARG A 50 1.43 24.04 -20.65
CA ARG A 50 2.13 22.80 -21.01
C ARG A 50 3.15 22.46 -19.96
N GLU A 51 3.21 21.19 -19.60
CA GLU A 51 4.19 20.67 -18.64
C GLU A 51 5.61 20.97 -19.09
N ALA A 52 6.44 21.42 -18.15
CA ALA A 52 7.88 21.56 -18.31
C ALA A 52 8.56 20.19 -18.15
N TRP A 53 9.68 20.03 -18.85
CA TRP A 53 10.42 18.79 -18.87
C TRP A 53 11.93 19.03 -18.77
N ARG A 54 12.66 18.03 -18.27
CA ARG A 54 14.12 18.01 -18.27
C ARG A 54 14.67 16.70 -18.84
N PRO A 55 15.86 16.73 -19.46
CA PRO A 55 16.49 15.52 -19.96
C PRO A 55 17.10 14.69 -18.81
N PRO A 56 17.27 13.37 -19.01
CA PRO A 56 17.94 12.46 -18.08
C PRO A 56 19.34 12.93 -17.68
N SER A 57 20.03 13.69 -18.53
CA SER A 57 21.36 14.24 -18.25
C SER A 57 21.40 15.21 -17.05
N GLN A 58 20.25 15.76 -16.65
CA GLN A 58 20.14 16.68 -15.51
C GLN A 58 19.78 15.98 -14.19
N VAL A 59 19.50 14.68 -14.23
CA VAL A 59 19.18 13.90 -13.03
C VAL A 59 20.42 13.76 -12.15
N VAL A 60 20.30 14.18 -10.90
CA VAL A 60 21.36 14.07 -9.87
C VAL A 60 21.17 12.89 -8.94
N GLY A 61 20.01 12.24 -9.00
CA GLY A 61 19.68 11.09 -8.16
C GLY A 61 18.22 10.71 -8.25
N TRP A 62 17.83 9.81 -7.35
CA TRP A 62 16.48 9.23 -7.30
C TRP A 62 15.97 9.11 -5.89
N ARG A 63 14.65 9.18 -5.75
CA ARG A 63 13.96 8.91 -4.50
C ARG A 63 12.76 8.02 -4.76
N VAL A 64 12.39 7.27 -3.74
CA VAL A 64 11.07 6.62 -3.72
C VAL A 64 10.03 7.69 -3.40
N ALA A 65 8.93 7.65 -4.13
CA ALA A 65 7.74 8.46 -3.89
C ALA A 65 6.56 7.54 -3.59
N CYS A 66 5.58 8.06 -2.84
CA CYS A 66 4.31 7.41 -2.62
C CYS A 66 3.17 8.39 -2.89
N SER A 67 2.19 7.98 -3.67
CA SER A 67 0.89 8.64 -3.73
C SER A 67 0.06 8.16 -2.54
N CYS A 68 -0.30 9.06 -1.62
CA CYS A 68 -0.99 8.74 -0.36
C CYS A 68 -2.38 9.37 -0.35
N VAL A 69 -3.21 9.00 -1.33
CA VAL A 69 -4.60 9.44 -1.43
C VAL A 69 -5.39 8.97 -0.18
N PRO A 70 -6.33 9.76 0.36
CA PRO A 70 -6.73 11.12 -0.04
C PRO A 70 -5.89 12.25 0.57
N PHE A 71 -4.87 11.94 1.39
CA PHE A 71 -4.25 12.93 2.28
C PHE A 71 -3.07 13.70 1.66
N ARG A 72 -2.28 13.08 0.76
CA ARG A 72 -1.18 13.73 0.02
C ARG A 72 -0.98 13.08 -1.34
N GLU A 73 -0.92 13.90 -2.38
CA GLU A 73 -0.77 13.43 -3.76
C GLU A 73 0.64 12.87 -4.04
N HIS A 74 1.69 13.47 -3.48
CA HIS A 74 3.08 13.02 -3.66
C HIS A 74 3.87 13.13 -2.35
N VAL A 75 4.25 12.00 -1.75
CA VAL A 75 5.15 11.93 -0.60
C VAL A 75 6.51 11.44 -1.07
N ILE A 76 7.50 12.34 -1.05
CA ILE A 76 8.89 12.01 -1.41
C ILE A 76 9.61 11.46 -0.17
N LEU A 77 10.14 10.25 -0.29
CA LEU A 77 10.75 9.50 0.80
C LEU A 77 12.28 9.58 0.75
N ASP A 78 12.89 9.49 1.92
CA ASP A 78 14.33 9.30 2.08
C ASP A 78 14.71 7.81 2.03
N PRO A 79 15.94 7.46 1.63
CA PRO A 79 17.05 8.37 1.27
C PRO A 79 17.02 8.85 -0.19
N LEU A 80 17.88 9.81 -0.51
CA LEU A 80 18.28 10.10 -1.89
C LEU A 80 19.36 9.11 -2.32
N TRP A 81 19.14 8.39 -3.42
CA TRP A 81 20.20 7.69 -4.13
C TRP A 81 20.87 8.66 -5.10
N THR A 82 22.16 8.89 -4.91
CA THR A 82 22.94 9.87 -5.68
C THR A 82 23.43 9.24 -6.97
N ARG A 83 23.30 9.96 -8.08
CA ARG A 83 23.88 9.56 -9.36
C ARG A 83 25.39 9.73 -9.34
N VAL A 84 26.10 8.68 -9.74
CA VAL A 84 27.53 8.73 -10.08
C VAL A 84 27.73 8.64 -11.58
N TRP A 85 28.87 9.14 -12.07
CA TRP A 85 29.16 9.28 -13.49
C TRP A 85 30.18 8.26 -14.01
N ASP A 86 30.91 7.61 -13.12
CA ASP A 86 31.78 6.47 -13.43
C ASP A 86 31.12 5.18 -12.92
N PRO A 87 30.99 4.13 -13.74
CA PRO A 87 30.49 2.84 -13.26
C PRO A 87 31.33 2.24 -12.12
N ALA A 88 32.61 2.59 -12.01
CA ALA A 88 33.47 2.12 -10.92
C ALA A 88 33.10 2.73 -9.56
N ASP A 89 32.37 3.85 -9.54
CA ASP A 89 31.92 4.53 -8.31
C ASP A 89 30.58 3.99 -7.78
N GLU A 90 29.93 3.07 -8.50
CA GLU A 90 28.65 2.49 -8.11
C GLU A 90 28.79 1.70 -6.79
N ASP A 91 27.90 2.03 -5.86
CA ASP A 91 27.79 1.39 -4.56
C ASP A 91 26.33 1.54 -4.11
N VAL A 92 25.51 0.58 -4.54
CA VAL A 92 24.07 0.57 -4.27
C VAL A 92 23.78 0.59 -2.76
N ALA A 93 24.59 -0.11 -1.97
CA ALA A 93 24.43 -0.17 -0.52
C ALA A 93 24.68 1.19 0.15
N ALA A 94 25.60 1.99 -0.38
CA ALA A 94 25.85 3.36 0.06
C ALA A 94 24.99 4.42 -0.66
N GLY A 95 24.02 4.00 -1.48
CA GLY A 95 23.13 4.91 -2.19
C GLY A 95 23.79 5.65 -3.36
N ARG A 96 24.84 5.10 -3.97
CA ARG A 96 25.48 5.65 -5.18
C ARG A 96 25.16 4.76 -6.37
N ILE A 97 24.52 5.31 -7.40
CA ILE A 97 24.01 4.54 -8.54
C ILE A 97 24.57 5.12 -9.84
N TYR A 98 25.15 4.26 -10.67
CA TYR A 98 25.50 4.61 -12.04
C TYR A 98 24.30 4.32 -12.95
N ALA A 99 23.92 5.30 -13.77
CA ALA A 99 22.76 5.20 -14.65
C ALA A 99 23.12 5.66 -16.07
N GLY A 100 24.12 4.99 -16.63
CA GLY A 100 24.65 5.27 -17.95
C GLY A 100 25.38 6.63 -18.05
N PRO A 101 26.03 6.88 -19.21
CA PRO A 101 26.64 8.17 -19.48
C PRO A 101 25.56 9.27 -19.55
N PRO A 102 25.93 10.57 -19.42
CA PRO A 102 24.96 11.67 -19.37
C PRO A 102 23.86 11.70 -20.46
N PRO A 103 24.11 11.38 -21.74
CA PRO A 103 23.04 11.37 -22.75
C PRO A 103 22.13 10.14 -22.69
N SER A 104 22.37 9.19 -21.77
CA SER A 104 21.61 7.95 -21.70
C SER A 104 20.21 8.15 -21.10
N ALA A 105 19.25 7.39 -21.64
CA ALA A 105 17.91 7.28 -21.08
C ALA A 105 17.88 6.49 -19.77
N ASP A 106 18.92 5.71 -19.46
CA ASP A 106 18.99 4.83 -18.28
C ASP A 106 18.69 5.55 -16.96
N ALA A 107 19.00 6.86 -16.87
CA ALA A 107 18.70 7.65 -15.69
C ALA A 107 17.20 7.93 -15.48
N ALA A 108 16.38 7.95 -16.55
CA ALA A 108 14.94 8.01 -16.43
C ALA A 108 14.32 6.64 -16.11
N ASP A 109 14.98 5.56 -16.53
CA ASP A 109 14.45 4.19 -16.49
C ASP A 109 15.05 3.36 -15.34
N ILE A 110 15.58 4.01 -14.30
CA ILE A 110 16.24 3.34 -13.18
C ILE A 110 15.30 2.37 -12.43
N SER A 111 13.98 2.59 -12.51
CA SER A 111 12.99 1.71 -11.90
C SER A 111 12.96 0.31 -12.51
N ASP A 112 13.54 0.15 -13.70
CA ASP A 112 13.51 -1.10 -14.45
C ASP A 112 14.75 -1.98 -14.12
N ARG A 113 15.67 -1.46 -13.28
CA ARG A 113 16.80 -2.22 -12.74
C ARG A 113 16.34 -3.15 -11.61
N GLU A 114 16.33 -4.45 -11.90
CA GLU A 114 15.97 -5.51 -10.96
C GLU A 114 16.84 -5.52 -9.68
N ASP A 115 18.10 -5.10 -9.77
CA ASP A 115 19.02 -5.08 -8.63
C ASP A 115 18.72 -3.96 -7.62
N LEU A 116 17.98 -2.93 -8.04
CA LEU A 116 17.60 -1.80 -7.19
C LEU A 116 16.21 -1.93 -6.60
N GLU A 117 15.33 -2.70 -7.27
CA GLU A 117 13.94 -2.87 -6.86
C GLU A 117 13.78 -3.29 -5.38
N PRO A 118 14.54 -4.26 -4.83
CA PRO A 118 14.42 -4.63 -3.42
C PRO A 118 14.70 -3.46 -2.46
N ALA A 119 15.66 -2.59 -2.78
CA ALA A 119 16.01 -1.45 -1.95
C ALA A 119 14.91 -0.37 -1.97
N PHE A 120 14.31 -0.13 -3.14
CA PHE A 120 13.21 0.81 -3.27
C PHE A 120 11.92 0.30 -2.61
N LEU A 121 11.60 -0.98 -2.82
CA LEU A 121 10.46 -1.64 -2.20
C LEU A 121 10.56 -1.63 -0.67
N ASP A 122 11.74 -1.84 -0.10
CA ASP A 122 11.92 -1.78 1.36
C ASP A 122 11.62 -0.39 1.93
N VAL A 123 12.05 0.69 1.26
CA VAL A 123 11.72 2.07 1.65
C VAL A 123 10.22 2.33 1.56
N TRP A 124 9.58 1.90 0.47
CA TRP A 124 8.14 2.07 0.28
C TRP A 124 7.32 1.24 1.28
N HIS A 125 7.66 -0.03 1.49
CA HIS A 125 6.98 -0.89 2.47
C HIS A 125 7.07 -0.34 3.88
N ARG A 126 8.24 0.16 4.29
CA ARG A 126 8.38 0.82 5.60
C ARG A 126 7.49 2.05 5.74
N HIS A 127 7.25 2.78 4.65
CA HIS A 127 6.35 3.93 4.65
C HIS A 127 4.88 3.53 4.82
N ILE A 128 4.41 2.49 4.12
CA ILE A 128 2.98 2.10 4.12
C ILE A 128 2.59 1.12 5.22
N ALA A 129 3.56 0.44 5.86
CA ALA A 129 3.31 -0.60 6.87
C ALA A 129 2.35 -0.19 8.00
N PRO A 130 2.38 1.06 8.54
CA PRO A 130 1.44 1.48 9.58
C PRO A 130 -0.03 1.45 9.10
N GLU A 131 -0.31 2.04 7.93
CA GLU A 131 -1.67 2.12 7.39
C GLU A 131 -2.18 0.74 6.95
N LEU A 132 -1.32 -0.08 6.36
CA LEU A 132 -1.65 -1.47 6.06
C LEU A 132 -2.06 -2.24 7.33
N SER A 133 -1.34 -2.05 8.43
CA SER A 133 -1.67 -2.70 9.70
C SER A 133 -3.05 -2.28 10.22
N LEU A 134 -3.38 -0.99 10.12
CA LEU A 134 -4.71 -0.47 10.50
C LEU A 134 -5.81 -1.04 9.60
N HIS A 135 -5.58 -1.11 8.29
CA HIS A 135 -6.50 -1.75 7.35
C HIS A 135 -6.73 -3.22 7.71
N THR A 136 -5.65 -3.98 7.94
CA THR A 136 -5.71 -5.40 8.34
C THR A 136 -6.51 -5.58 9.62
N ILE A 137 -6.29 -4.75 10.64
CA ILE A 137 -7.06 -4.77 11.89
C ILE A 137 -8.55 -4.57 11.61
N GLY A 138 -8.91 -3.58 10.78
CA GLY A 138 -10.30 -3.31 10.41
C GLY A 138 -10.95 -4.48 9.68
N THR A 139 -10.24 -5.08 8.72
CA THR A 139 -10.70 -6.25 7.95
C THR A 139 -10.90 -7.46 8.86
N LEU A 140 -9.91 -7.80 9.68
CA LEU A 140 -10.02 -8.90 10.64
C LEU A 140 -11.15 -8.67 11.65
N SER A 141 -11.35 -7.43 12.10
CA SER A 141 -12.45 -7.09 13.01
C SER A 141 -13.82 -7.31 12.39
N ARG A 142 -14.00 -7.02 11.09
CA ARG A 142 -15.24 -7.33 10.37
C ARG A 142 -15.42 -8.83 10.20
N SER A 143 -14.39 -9.54 9.74
CA SER A 143 -14.43 -10.99 9.59
C SER A 143 -14.72 -11.70 10.91
N LEU A 144 -14.19 -11.21 12.04
CA LEU A 144 -14.50 -11.75 13.36
C LEU A 144 -15.99 -11.60 13.68
N LYS A 145 -16.58 -10.42 13.44
CA LYS A 145 -18.03 -10.19 13.66
C LYS A 145 -18.88 -11.10 12.78
N ASP A 146 -18.50 -11.28 11.52
CA ASP A 146 -19.23 -12.14 10.59
C ASP A 146 -19.16 -13.61 11.03
N LEU A 147 -17.98 -14.07 11.49
CA LEU A 147 -17.82 -15.42 12.03
C LEU A 147 -18.59 -15.63 13.34
N GLU A 148 -18.63 -14.61 14.22
CA GLU A 148 -19.45 -14.65 15.43
C GLU A 148 -20.95 -14.76 15.10
N ALA A 149 -21.44 -14.00 14.11
CA ALA A 149 -22.83 -14.10 13.66
C ALA A 149 -23.14 -15.48 13.05
N GLN A 150 -22.24 -16.01 12.21
CA GLN A 150 -22.40 -17.37 11.65
C GLN A 150 -22.42 -18.45 12.74
N LEU A 151 -21.61 -18.30 13.77
CA LEU A 151 -21.62 -19.20 14.92
C LEU A 151 -22.95 -19.13 15.68
N ASP A 152 -23.46 -17.92 15.90
CA ASP A 152 -24.75 -17.67 16.54
C ASP A 152 -25.90 -18.32 15.75
N ASP A 153 -25.91 -18.16 14.42
CA ASP A 153 -26.88 -18.77 13.51
C ASP A 153 -26.80 -20.30 13.50
N ALA A 154 -25.58 -20.86 13.51
CA ALA A 154 -25.37 -22.30 13.58
C ALA A 154 -25.87 -22.88 14.91
N VAL A 155 -25.64 -22.18 16.03
CA VAL A 155 -26.16 -22.58 17.35
C VAL A 155 -27.67 -22.49 17.39
N ALA A 156 -28.27 -21.41 16.89
CA ALA A 156 -29.72 -21.26 16.81
C ALA A 156 -30.35 -22.40 15.99
N SER A 157 -29.76 -22.71 14.82
CA SER A 157 -30.18 -23.82 13.96
C SER A 157 -30.08 -25.17 14.67
N ALA A 158 -28.97 -25.43 15.36
CA ALA A 158 -28.81 -26.65 16.16
C ALA A 158 -29.85 -26.76 17.29
N ARG A 159 -30.17 -25.64 17.94
CA ARG A 159 -31.21 -25.57 18.98
C ARG A 159 -32.61 -25.83 18.43
N ALA A 160 -32.94 -25.28 17.27
CA ALA A 160 -34.20 -25.55 16.56
C ALA A 160 -34.35 -27.03 16.18
N ALA A 161 -33.23 -27.69 15.81
CA ALA A 161 -33.18 -29.14 15.58
C ALA A 161 -33.20 -30.00 16.86
N GLY A 162 -33.35 -29.39 18.05
CA GLY A 162 -33.44 -30.09 19.34
C GLY A 162 -32.10 -30.53 19.94
N VAL A 163 -30.96 -30.09 19.41
CA VAL A 163 -29.64 -30.42 19.96
C VAL A 163 -29.49 -29.81 21.35
N SER A 164 -29.05 -30.60 22.33
CA SER A 164 -28.91 -30.13 23.72
C SER A 164 -27.73 -29.16 23.91
N TRP A 165 -27.84 -28.28 24.91
CA TRP A 165 -26.75 -27.38 25.30
C TRP A 165 -25.46 -28.10 25.70
N ASP A 166 -25.54 -29.34 26.18
CA ASP A 166 -24.35 -30.16 26.48
C ASP A 166 -23.57 -30.50 25.20
N LYS A 167 -24.27 -30.95 24.15
CA LYS A 167 -23.65 -31.28 22.86
C LYS A 167 -23.07 -30.04 22.18
N ILE A 168 -23.81 -28.93 22.20
CA ILE A 168 -23.35 -27.65 21.63
C ILE A 168 -22.12 -27.14 22.39
N GLY A 169 -22.16 -27.12 23.72
CA GLY A 169 -21.03 -26.72 24.54
C GLY A 169 -19.79 -27.57 24.29
N ARG A 170 -19.95 -28.90 24.22
CA ARG A 170 -18.86 -29.83 23.90
C ARG A 170 -18.26 -29.56 22.52
N ALA A 171 -19.08 -29.27 21.51
CA ALA A 171 -18.61 -28.96 20.16
C ALA A 171 -17.81 -27.65 20.11
N PHE A 172 -18.22 -26.64 20.87
CA PHE A 172 -17.52 -25.35 20.97
C PHE A 172 -16.31 -25.37 21.93
N GLY A 173 -16.24 -26.34 22.84
CA GLY A 173 -15.18 -26.45 23.85
C GLY A 173 -15.47 -25.73 25.17
N ILE A 174 -16.75 -25.50 25.51
CA ILE A 174 -17.16 -24.89 26.78
C ILE A 174 -18.17 -25.77 27.54
N SER A 175 -18.41 -25.45 28.81
CA SER A 175 -19.40 -26.17 29.62
C SER A 175 -20.82 -25.94 29.10
N ARG A 176 -21.74 -26.88 29.41
CA ARG A 176 -23.17 -26.74 29.14
C ARG A 176 -23.73 -25.39 29.62
N GLN A 177 -23.41 -25.01 30.85
CA GLN A 177 -23.90 -23.76 31.45
C GLN A 177 -23.32 -22.53 30.73
N GLY A 178 -22.05 -22.60 30.30
CA GLY A 178 -21.43 -21.56 29.48
C GLY A 178 -22.11 -21.38 28.12
N ALA A 179 -22.42 -22.50 27.45
CA ALA A 179 -23.14 -22.47 26.17
C ALA A 179 -24.55 -21.90 26.30
N GLN A 180 -25.31 -22.35 27.32
CA GLN A 180 -26.63 -21.81 27.57
C GLN A 180 -26.58 -20.29 27.82
N LYS A 181 -25.70 -19.84 28.73
CA LYS A 181 -25.57 -18.42 29.06
C LYS A 181 -25.20 -17.55 27.85
N ARG A 182 -24.39 -18.07 26.92
CA ARG A 182 -23.94 -17.33 25.74
C ARG A 182 -25.04 -17.20 24.68
N TRP A 183 -25.82 -18.26 24.44
CA TRP A 183 -26.70 -18.35 23.27
C TRP A 183 -28.19 -18.46 23.58
N GLU A 184 -28.62 -18.43 24.84
CA GLU A 184 -30.05 -18.50 25.19
C GLU A 184 -30.87 -17.39 24.51
N THR A 185 -30.35 -16.16 24.50
CA THR A 185 -31.02 -15.00 23.88
C THR A 185 -31.08 -15.11 22.36
N VAL A 186 -29.98 -15.55 21.73
CA VAL A 186 -29.90 -15.75 20.27
C VAL A 186 -30.88 -16.83 19.82
N SER A 187 -30.97 -17.94 20.56
CA SER A 187 -31.87 -19.05 20.23
C SER A 187 -33.35 -18.69 20.46
N ALA A 188 -33.64 -17.90 21.49
CA ALA A 188 -35.00 -17.41 21.74
C ALA A 188 -35.47 -16.44 20.64
N ALA A 189 -34.59 -15.57 20.14
CA ALA A 189 -34.92 -14.63 19.06
C ALA A 189 -35.11 -15.31 17.68
N ALA A 190 -34.46 -16.45 17.44
CA ALA A 190 -34.65 -17.24 16.23
C ALA A 190 -35.98 -18.03 16.26
N ALA A 191 -36.34 -18.61 17.40
CA ALA A 191 -37.60 -19.35 17.56
C ALA A 191 -38.84 -18.47 17.36
N GLY A 192 -38.80 -17.21 17.84
CA GLY A 192 -39.89 -16.25 17.63
C GLY A 192 -40.04 -15.77 16.18
N ARG A 193 -39.00 -15.88 15.34
CA ARG A 193 -39.09 -15.51 13.91
C ARG A 193 -39.62 -16.62 13.01
N SER A 194 -39.59 -17.88 13.47
CA SER A 194 -40.15 -19.01 12.70
C SER A 194 -41.66 -19.20 12.88
N GLU A 195 -42.29 -18.54 13.86
CA GLU A 195 -43.73 -18.66 14.14
C GLU A 195 -44.59 -17.63 13.36
N ASP A 196 -43.96 -16.63 12.72
CA ASP A 196 -44.61 -15.53 11.98
C ASP A 196 -44.58 -15.70 10.44
N ASN A 197 -44.26 -16.89 9.92
CA ASN A 197 -44.22 -17.21 8.48
C ASN A 197 -44.95 -18.53 8.17
#